data_AF-A0A0S8KTV2-F1
#
_entry.id   AF-A0A0S8KTV2-F1
#
_cell.length_a   1.000
_cell.length_b   1.000
_cell.length_c   1.000
_cell.angle_alpha   90.00
_cell.angle_beta   90.00
_cell.angle_gamma   90.00
#
_symmetry.space_group_name_H-M   'P 1'
#
loop_
_entity.id
_entity.type
_entity.pdbx_description
1 polymer ?
#
loop_
_entity_poly.entity_id
_entity_poly.type
_entity_poly.pdbx_seq_one_letter_code
_entity_poly.pdbx_strand_id
1 'polypeptide(L)'
;MAIGLALMMALTLWSRVSAAGPPEDNPNQDDGQQVGLVSTTVECLAVKAGTLDSASATVRLEWEGQIEEAFLVLSAAGSEGGHSIYVNGQLVGGAPVRPGGQSCQAGSPATIFAPTDMIPIPIKVLAKGQNVVTLTNDANVNDGWTAANLHVEIHGVLSGPPVALLEATSPALSPPEIGAKAVVSDSVLLTSSYDDIEQLVWYQVPDGYTGSVSVPLLIGAHGMGGDGQWIRDFLAAEANNRTWLLAAPDMHGSHYINTGEYALAWPGAQHDIIDTIEYMMSEYEVDPSRIYITGGSMGGQTAAMMAAKYPDVFAAAAPWKPLTDLAVWHDELGDMGKFFMRTKIREETDGTPSQVPFEYQRRSPIEMPQNSRLIPIKMWHDQLDVLVPIHHSYDLRDAINSWNPLTPVMVIDPSVGGCPPDQHCYNPAPADVFDYLESSTLSSQPPLSLAIRTDESKPYYWLNLAQTGGDHWSEVEAAYSLADKTVAATISDTNPLTVAFNLGSMPITGSAGLPQAGMGLSATTYQIKEGNKPPYLQDYTSGYLTVTLSTTGQFSLTISAIASDLHKIYLPIVMKE
;
A
#
# COMPACT_ATOMS: atom_id res chain seq x y z
N MET A 1 24.03 22.92 66.26
CA MET A 1 23.74 21.62 66.90
C MET A 1 23.38 20.68 65.76
N ALA A 2 24.30 19.88 65.21
CA ALA A 2 24.93 18.71 65.85
C ALA A 2 23.80 17.75 66.27
N ILE A 3 23.55 16.60 65.66
CA ILE A 3 24.36 15.37 65.48
C ILE A 3 23.33 14.34 64.91
N GLY A 4 23.64 13.31 64.12
CA GLY A 4 24.88 12.59 63.94
C GLY A 4 24.80 11.67 62.73
N LEU A 5 25.96 11.39 62.12
CA LEU A 5 26.80 10.20 62.34
C LEU A 5 26.33 9.06 61.43
N ALA A 6 27.17 8.31 60.71
CA ALA A 6 28.61 8.23 60.43
C ALA A 6 28.70 7.13 59.32
N LEU A 7 29.76 6.79 58.61
CA LEU A 7 31.20 6.84 58.82
C LEU A 7 31.89 6.50 57.47
N MET A 8 33.10 7.02 57.29
CA MET A 8 34.08 6.72 56.25
C MET A 8 34.57 5.25 56.22
N MET A 9 34.98 4.74 55.05
CA MET A 9 36.40 4.43 54.72
C MET A 9 36.60 3.79 53.32
N ALA A 10 37.25 4.57 52.45
CA ALA A 10 38.41 4.28 51.57
C ALA A 10 38.61 2.95 50.78
N LEU A 11 38.72 3.16 49.45
CA LEU A 11 39.72 2.68 48.46
C LEU A 11 39.73 1.20 48.01
N THR A 12 39.43 0.95 46.72
CA THR A 12 40.41 0.57 45.66
C THR A 12 39.74 0.23 44.30
N LEU A 13 40.20 0.93 43.24
CA LEU A 13 40.57 0.46 41.88
C LEU A 13 39.91 -0.81 41.26
N TRP A 14 39.13 -0.64 40.18
CA TRP A 14 39.34 -1.16 38.79
C TRP A 14 38.05 -1.40 37.97
N SER A 15 38.12 -0.94 36.70
CA SER A 15 37.48 -1.42 35.44
C SER A 15 35.97 -1.68 35.33
N ARG A 16 35.36 -0.87 34.44
CA ARG A 16 34.28 -1.09 33.43
C ARG A 16 33.05 -1.95 33.81
N VAL A 17 31.86 -1.37 33.61
CA VAL A 17 30.81 -1.78 32.63
C VAL A 17 29.50 -0.98 32.85
N SER A 18 29.00 -0.42 31.74
CA SER A 18 27.62 -0.05 31.32
C SER A 18 26.60 0.74 32.18
N ALA A 19 25.97 1.68 31.46
CA ALA A 19 24.54 2.02 31.40
C ALA A 19 24.00 3.28 32.11
N ALA A 20 23.28 4.06 31.28
CA ALA A 20 22.12 4.93 31.53
C ALA A 20 22.31 6.40 31.96
N GLY A 21 22.00 7.31 31.01
CA GLY A 21 21.06 8.43 31.26
C GLY A 21 21.59 9.88 31.16
N PRO A 22 20.75 10.85 30.75
CA PRO A 22 21.05 12.07 29.94
C PRO A 22 21.23 13.34 30.83
N PRO A 23 21.25 14.64 30.36
CA PRO A 23 20.79 15.24 29.09
C PRO A 23 21.61 16.45 28.51
N GLU A 24 21.06 17.00 27.42
CA GLU A 24 21.20 18.35 26.84
C GLU A 24 22.08 18.54 25.57
N ASP A 25 21.36 18.49 24.44
CA ASP A 25 21.29 19.51 23.38
C ASP A 25 22.59 20.09 22.78
N ASN A 26 22.88 19.68 21.54
CA ASN A 26 22.86 20.64 20.41
C ASN A 26 22.70 19.89 19.07
N PRO A 27 21.72 20.25 18.21
CA PRO A 27 21.55 19.71 16.87
C PRO A 27 22.50 20.39 15.88
N ASN A 28 22.75 19.72 14.75
CA ASN A 28 23.60 20.13 13.61
C ASN A 28 25.12 19.93 13.78
N GLN A 29 25.58 18.71 13.50
CA GLN A 29 26.81 18.55 12.71
C GLN A 29 26.63 17.39 11.73
N ASP A 30 26.33 17.80 10.51
CA ASP A 30 26.31 17.05 9.27
C ASP A 30 27.78 16.83 8.85
N ASP A 31 28.31 15.64 9.05
CA ASP A 31 29.57 15.17 8.45
C ASP A 31 29.26 14.28 7.23
N GLY A 32 28.65 14.90 6.23
CA GLY A 32 28.43 14.32 4.92
C GLY A 32 29.73 13.91 4.22
N GLN A 33 29.83 12.61 3.90
CA GLN A 33 30.25 11.97 2.63
C GLN A 33 30.66 10.51 2.92
N GLN A 34 30.25 9.50 2.15
CA GLN A 34 30.19 9.47 0.69
C GLN A 34 28.84 8.96 0.18
N VAL A 35 28.18 9.78 -0.64
CA VAL A 35 27.12 9.31 -1.54
C VAL A 35 27.83 8.69 -2.74
N GLY A 36 27.70 7.37 -2.92
CA GLY A 36 28.13 6.71 -4.15
C GLY A 36 27.19 7.05 -5.30
N LEU A 37 27.72 7.39 -6.48
CA LEU A 37 26.92 7.44 -7.70
C LEU A 37 27.05 6.09 -8.41
N VAL A 38 25.93 5.58 -8.90
CA VAL A 38 25.82 4.28 -9.55
C VAL A 38 25.55 4.49 -11.04
N SER A 39 26.06 3.61 -11.90
CA SER A 39 25.74 3.65 -13.33
C SER A 39 24.37 3.03 -13.61
N THR A 40 23.89 3.10 -14.85
CA THR A 40 22.84 2.17 -15.31
C THR A 40 23.32 0.73 -15.12
N THR A 41 22.38 -0.19 -14.89
CA THR A 41 22.70 -1.59 -14.56
C THR A 41 22.49 -2.49 -15.76
N VAL A 42 23.42 -3.42 -15.97
CA VAL A 42 23.27 -4.53 -16.91
C VAL A 42 22.80 -5.75 -16.12
N GLU A 43 21.54 -6.12 -16.32
CA GLU A 43 20.92 -7.23 -15.59
C GLU A 43 21.65 -8.56 -15.77
N CYS A 44 22.16 -8.81 -16.99
CA CYS A 44 22.87 -10.04 -17.30
C CYS A 44 23.84 -9.90 -18.47
N LEU A 45 25.07 -10.38 -18.29
CA LEU A 45 26.08 -10.48 -19.34
C LEU A 45 26.81 -11.82 -19.24
N ALA A 46 26.72 -12.64 -20.29
CA ALA A 46 27.21 -14.03 -20.28
C ALA A 46 28.20 -14.32 -21.41
N VAL A 47 29.18 -15.18 -21.14
CA VAL A 47 30.11 -15.76 -22.12
C VAL A 47 29.93 -17.28 -22.19
N LYS A 48 30.11 -17.86 -23.38
CA LYS A 48 29.81 -19.27 -23.65
C LYS A 48 30.99 -20.18 -23.38
N ALA A 49 30.69 -21.41 -22.95
CA ALA A 49 31.64 -22.50 -22.82
C ALA A 49 32.04 -23.10 -24.18
N GLY A 50 33.23 -23.69 -24.26
CA GLY A 50 33.70 -24.58 -25.33
C GLY A 50 34.52 -23.91 -26.43
N THR A 51 34.57 -22.58 -26.47
CA THR A 51 35.40 -21.78 -27.38
C THR A 51 35.77 -20.48 -26.68
N LEU A 52 36.90 -19.85 -27.07
CA LEU A 52 37.20 -18.50 -26.61
C LEU A 52 36.08 -17.54 -27.04
N ASP A 53 35.45 -16.90 -26.05
CA ASP A 53 34.28 -16.05 -26.20
C ASP A 53 34.43 -14.78 -25.34
N SER A 54 33.76 -13.73 -25.74
CA SER A 54 33.71 -12.47 -25.01
C SER A 54 32.38 -11.76 -25.23
N ALA A 55 31.85 -11.16 -24.18
CA ALA A 55 30.59 -10.43 -24.22
C ALA A 55 30.78 -9.04 -23.63
N SER A 56 30.18 -8.04 -24.28
CA SER A 56 30.27 -6.64 -23.86
C SER A 56 28.89 -6.04 -23.64
N ALA A 57 28.77 -5.22 -22.61
CA ALA A 57 27.61 -4.38 -22.37
C ALA A 57 28.04 -2.96 -22.01
N THR A 58 27.12 -2.01 -22.18
CA THR A 58 27.38 -0.60 -21.87
C THR A 58 26.63 -0.20 -20.62
N VAL A 59 27.33 0.40 -19.67
CA VAL A 59 26.75 1.09 -18.52
C VAL A 59 26.95 2.59 -18.68
N ARG A 60 25.97 3.41 -18.35
CA ARG A 60 26.07 4.87 -18.42
C ARG A 60 26.19 5.46 -17.03
N LEU A 61 27.20 6.29 -16.85
CA LEU A 61 27.53 6.93 -15.58
C LEU A 61 27.95 8.37 -15.85
N GLU A 62 27.20 9.33 -15.32
CA GLU A 62 27.56 10.74 -15.35
C GLU A 62 27.87 11.26 -13.96
N TRP A 63 28.88 12.12 -13.86
CA TRP A 63 29.26 12.73 -12.60
C TRP A 63 29.93 14.08 -12.83
N GLU A 64 29.80 14.95 -11.85
CA GLU A 64 30.62 16.11 -11.60
C GLU A 64 31.32 15.97 -10.25
N GLY A 65 32.42 16.69 -10.05
CA GLY A 65 33.27 16.53 -8.87
C GLY A 65 34.42 15.53 -9.05
N GLN A 66 35.06 15.16 -7.95
CA GLN A 66 36.27 14.33 -7.94
C GLN A 66 35.95 12.92 -7.44
N ILE A 67 36.27 11.92 -8.27
CA ILE A 67 36.20 10.51 -7.88
C ILE A 67 37.44 10.19 -7.04
N GLU A 68 37.21 9.54 -5.91
CA GLU A 68 38.25 9.02 -5.01
C GLU A 68 38.44 7.52 -5.22
N GLU A 69 37.34 6.78 -5.42
CA GLU A 69 37.34 5.34 -5.63
C GLU A 69 36.27 4.93 -6.65
N ALA A 70 36.51 3.82 -7.37
CA ALA A 70 35.58 3.29 -8.36
C ALA A 70 35.59 1.76 -8.35
N PHE A 71 34.42 1.15 -8.47
CA PHE A 71 34.23 -0.29 -8.41
C PHE A 71 33.32 -0.77 -9.55
N LEU A 72 33.68 -1.88 -10.18
CA LEU A 72 32.75 -2.69 -10.95
C LEU A 72 32.06 -3.65 -9.99
N VAL A 73 30.74 -3.57 -9.92
CA VAL A 73 29.92 -4.39 -9.03
C VAL A 73 29.16 -5.39 -9.87
N LEU A 74 29.27 -6.68 -9.54
CA LEU A 74 28.59 -7.76 -10.27
C LEU A 74 28.38 -9.00 -9.42
N SER A 75 27.44 -9.84 -9.81
CA SER A 75 27.23 -11.19 -9.26
C SER A 75 27.62 -12.24 -10.29
N ALA A 76 28.74 -12.95 -10.05
CA ALA A 76 29.23 -13.98 -10.97
C ALA A 76 28.64 -15.38 -10.69
N ALA A 77 28.35 -16.14 -11.74
CA ALA A 77 28.00 -17.56 -11.67
C ALA A 77 28.61 -18.34 -12.85
N GLY A 78 29.08 -19.55 -12.59
CA GLY A 78 29.65 -20.47 -13.59
C GLY A 78 31.15 -20.27 -13.90
N SER A 79 31.83 -19.34 -13.23
CA SER A 79 33.24 -19.00 -13.50
C SER A 79 34.18 -19.94 -12.75
N GLU A 80 34.90 -20.81 -13.46
CA GLU A 80 35.88 -21.74 -12.88
C GLU A 80 37.33 -21.21 -12.96
N GLY A 81 37.56 -20.11 -13.68
CA GLY A 81 38.83 -19.40 -13.76
C GLY A 81 38.71 -17.89 -13.50
N GLY A 82 39.83 -17.23 -13.20
CA GLY A 82 39.89 -15.77 -13.05
C GLY A 82 39.94 -15.06 -14.39
N HIS A 83 38.88 -15.16 -15.20
CA HIS A 83 38.87 -14.66 -16.58
C HIS A 83 39.02 -13.14 -16.64
N SER A 84 39.72 -12.63 -17.65
CA SER A 84 39.97 -11.19 -17.77
C SER A 84 38.67 -10.40 -17.95
N ILE A 85 38.50 -9.34 -17.16
CA ILE A 85 37.43 -8.33 -17.28
C ILE A 85 38.04 -7.00 -17.68
N TYR A 86 37.44 -6.37 -18.71
CA TYR A 86 37.89 -5.08 -19.24
C TYR A 86 36.80 -4.02 -19.06
N VAL A 87 37.20 -2.79 -18.75
CA VAL A 87 36.35 -1.60 -18.83
C VAL A 87 36.99 -0.64 -19.82
N ASN A 88 36.23 -0.17 -20.81
CA ASN A 88 36.71 0.68 -21.91
C ASN A 88 37.99 0.12 -22.57
N GLY A 89 38.10 -1.20 -22.68
CA GLY A 89 39.24 -1.90 -23.29
C GLY A 89 40.50 -2.00 -22.42
N GLN A 90 40.49 -1.51 -21.17
CA GLN A 90 41.58 -1.72 -20.21
C GLN A 90 41.24 -2.85 -19.23
N LEU A 91 42.20 -3.73 -18.97
CA LEU A 91 42.06 -4.82 -17.99
C LEU A 91 41.90 -4.23 -16.59
N VAL A 92 40.79 -4.53 -15.91
CA VAL A 92 40.50 -4.03 -14.57
C VAL A 92 40.61 -5.12 -13.48
N GLY A 93 40.42 -6.39 -13.85
CA GLY A 93 40.50 -7.48 -12.89
C GLY A 93 40.19 -8.84 -13.51
N GLY A 94 40.26 -9.88 -12.69
CA GLY A 94 39.82 -11.23 -13.05
C GLY A 94 38.41 -11.52 -12.51
N ALA A 95 37.67 -12.36 -13.22
CA ALA A 95 36.36 -12.83 -12.81
C ALA A 95 36.44 -13.53 -11.44
N PRO A 96 35.49 -13.27 -10.52
CA PRO A 96 35.39 -14.03 -9.28
C PRO A 96 35.16 -15.51 -9.58
N VAL A 97 36.02 -16.38 -9.04
CA VAL A 97 35.92 -17.82 -9.25
C VAL A 97 34.73 -18.37 -8.45
N ARG A 98 33.64 -18.66 -9.16
CA ARG A 98 32.37 -19.19 -8.63
C ARG A 98 31.89 -20.36 -9.50
N PRO A 99 32.46 -21.57 -9.29
CA PRO A 99 32.02 -22.77 -10.00
C PRO A 99 30.56 -23.11 -9.66
N GLY A 100 29.73 -23.32 -10.69
CA GLY A 100 28.29 -23.55 -10.53
C GLY A 100 27.48 -22.28 -10.28
N GLY A 101 26.26 -22.44 -9.77
CA GLY A 101 25.26 -21.37 -9.76
C GLY A 101 24.45 -21.34 -11.07
N GLN A 102 23.27 -20.74 -11.01
CA GLN A 102 22.42 -20.61 -12.19
C GLN A 102 22.94 -19.46 -13.06
N SER A 103 22.92 -19.61 -14.38
CA SER A 103 23.25 -18.50 -15.27
C SER A 103 22.10 -17.49 -15.28
N CYS A 104 22.40 -16.20 -15.14
CA CYS A 104 21.40 -15.16 -15.38
C CYS A 104 20.89 -15.19 -16.82
N GLN A 105 19.69 -14.65 -17.01
CA GLN A 105 19.06 -14.43 -18.31
C GLN A 105 18.56 -12.99 -18.34
N ALA A 106 18.60 -12.34 -19.51
CA ALA A 106 18.05 -11.00 -19.67
C ALA A 106 16.55 -10.99 -19.36
N GLY A 107 16.07 -10.06 -18.52
CA GLY A 107 14.68 -10.02 -18.06
C GLY A 107 14.33 -11.03 -16.96
N SER A 108 15.31 -11.70 -16.35
CA SER A 108 15.10 -12.44 -15.09
C SER A 108 15.42 -11.55 -13.90
N PRO A 109 14.57 -11.49 -12.85
CA PRO A 109 14.81 -10.64 -11.70
C PRO A 109 16.17 -10.93 -11.06
N ALA A 110 16.86 -9.86 -10.70
CA ALA A 110 18.18 -9.77 -10.08
C ALA A 110 18.41 -10.60 -8.78
N THR A 111 17.41 -11.35 -8.31
CA THR A 111 17.29 -11.78 -6.91
C THR A 111 17.92 -13.15 -6.58
N ILE A 112 18.58 -13.83 -7.52
CA ILE A 112 18.98 -15.25 -7.33
C ILE A 112 20.48 -15.55 -7.52
N PHE A 113 21.38 -14.55 -7.56
CA PHE A 113 22.80 -14.82 -7.85
C PHE A 113 23.76 -14.27 -6.80
N ALA A 114 24.09 -15.12 -5.81
CA ALA A 114 25.32 -15.15 -5.00
C ALA A 114 25.80 -13.80 -4.35
N PRO A 115 26.78 -13.79 -3.43
CA PRO A 115 27.29 -12.53 -2.88
C PRO A 115 27.81 -11.60 -3.99
N THR A 116 27.48 -10.31 -3.93
CA THR A 116 27.95 -9.30 -4.88
C THR A 116 29.46 -9.09 -4.77
N ASP A 117 30.18 -9.17 -5.88
CA ASP A 117 31.62 -8.93 -5.96
C ASP A 117 31.90 -7.50 -6.41
N MET A 118 32.87 -6.85 -5.76
CA MET A 118 33.34 -5.51 -6.11
C MET A 118 34.79 -5.58 -6.61
N ILE A 119 35.01 -5.14 -7.86
CA ILE A 119 36.32 -5.14 -8.51
C ILE A 119 36.79 -3.68 -8.66
N PRO A 120 37.89 -3.26 -8.02
CA PRO A 120 38.38 -1.89 -8.14
C PRO A 120 38.73 -1.53 -9.59
N ILE A 121 38.22 -0.39 -10.07
CA ILE A 121 38.54 0.17 -11.38
C ILE A 121 39.48 1.37 -11.20
N PRO A 122 40.62 1.44 -11.91
CA PRO A 122 41.42 2.67 -11.93
C PRO A 122 40.61 3.82 -12.54
N ILE A 123 40.42 4.91 -11.82
CA ILE A 123 39.53 6.04 -12.21
C ILE A 123 39.75 6.53 -13.65
N LYS A 124 41.00 6.56 -14.11
CA LYS A 124 41.38 6.97 -15.48
C LYS A 124 40.79 6.10 -16.61
N VAL A 125 40.28 4.91 -16.27
CA VAL A 125 39.65 3.97 -17.20
C VAL A 125 38.19 4.37 -17.46
N LEU A 126 37.55 5.05 -16.51
CA LEU A 126 36.17 5.49 -16.64
C LEU A 126 36.06 6.74 -17.51
N ALA A 127 35.02 6.77 -18.33
CA ALA A 127 34.58 7.90 -19.12
C ALA A 127 33.27 8.46 -18.55
N LYS A 128 33.10 9.79 -18.59
CA LYS A 128 31.79 10.39 -18.32
C LYS A 128 30.82 10.02 -19.43
N GLY A 129 29.66 9.47 -19.08
CA GLY A 129 28.69 8.90 -20.01
C GLY A 129 28.86 7.39 -20.14
N GLN A 130 28.97 6.88 -21.37
CA GLN A 130 28.97 5.44 -21.65
C GLN A 130 30.33 4.80 -21.32
N ASN A 131 30.28 3.67 -20.62
CA ASN A 131 31.42 2.81 -20.30
C ASN A 131 31.11 1.38 -20.76
N VAL A 132 32.01 0.78 -21.53
CA VAL A 132 31.84 -0.58 -22.05
C VAL A 132 32.55 -1.56 -21.14
N VAL A 133 31.80 -2.47 -20.53
CA VAL A 133 32.34 -3.58 -19.74
C VAL A 133 32.37 -4.83 -20.60
N THR A 134 33.50 -5.54 -20.61
CA THR A 134 33.70 -6.76 -21.41
C THR A 134 34.16 -7.91 -20.53
N LEU A 135 33.41 -9.01 -20.57
CA LEU A 135 33.75 -10.28 -19.94
C LEU A 135 34.38 -11.21 -20.98
N THR A 136 35.28 -12.09 -20.54
CA THR A 136 35.90 -13.13 -21.37
C THR A 136 35.83 -14.48 -20.69
N ASN A 137 36.12 -15.56 -21.41
CA ASN A 137 36.40 -16.87 -20.82
C ASN A 137 37.86 -17.33 -21.05
N ASP A 138 38.82 -16.41 -21.04
CA ASP A 138 40.20 -16.68 -21.46
C ASP A 138 41.02 -17.55 -20.49
N ALA A 139 40.73 -17.51 -19.19
CA ALA A 139 41.40 -18.34 -18.18
C ALA A 139 41.05 -19.84 -18.25
N ASN A 140 39.87 -20.18 -18.77
CA ASN A 140 39.42 -21.54 -19.06
C ASN A 140 38.35 -21.47 -20.15
N VAL A 141 38.64 -22.01 -21.34
CA VAL A 141 37.73 -21.87 -22.49
C VAL A 141 36.58 -22.88 -22.46
N ASN A 142 36.61 -23.83 -21.52
CA ASN A 142 35.62 -24.91 -21.45
C ASN A 142 34.46 -24.60 -20.51
N ASP A 143 34.57 -23.57 -19.67
CA ASP A 143 33.48 -23.04 -18.88
C ASP A 143 32.92 -21.76 -19.50
N GLY A 144 31.64 -21.55 -19.23
CA GLY A 144 30.88 -20.38 -19.61
C GLY A 144 30.30 -19.83 -18.34
N TRP A 145 30.35 -18.52 -18.20
CA TRP A 145 29.97 -17.85 -16.97
C TRP A 145 29.26 -16.56 -17.27
N THR A 146 28.63 -16.02 -16.24
CA THR A 146 27.79 -14.84 -16.39
C THR A 146 27.90 -13.92 -15.20
N ALA A 147 27.67 -12.63 -15.45
CA ALA A 147 27.61 -11.58 -14.46
C ALA A 147 26.20 -10.96 -14.46
N ALA A 148 25.55 -10.98 -13.30
CA ALA A 148 24.28 -10.31 -13.06
C ALA A 148 24.49 -9.00 -12.29
N ASN A 149 23.52 -8.09 -12.36
CA ASN A 149 23.53 -6.81 -11.65
C ASN A 149 24.80 -5.99 -11.89
N LEU A 150 25.32 -6.06 -13.11
CA LEU A 150 26.60 -5.46 -13.46
C LEU A 150 26.45 -3.95 -13.58
N HIS A 151 27.10 -3.20 -12.70
CA HIS A 151 27.11 -1.74 -12.71
C HIS A 151 28.43 -1.20 -12.17
N VAL A 152 28.65 0.10 -12.33
CA VAL A 152 29.82 0.81 -11.79
C VAL A 152 29.36 1.73 -10.67
N GLU A 153 30.04 1.63 -9.53
CA GLU A 153 29.88 2.56 -8.41
C GLU A 153 31.12 3.45 -8.34
N ILE A 154 30.91 4.76 -8.17
CA ILE A 154 31.99 5.73 -7.94
C ILE A 154 31.73 6.50 -6.66
N HIS A 155 32.76 6.63 -5.84
CA HIS A 155 32.71 7.28 -4.55
C HIS A 155 33.65 8.48 -4.53
N GLY A 156 33.27 9.52 -3.80
CA GLY A 156 34.07 10.73 -3.62
C GLY A 156 33.21 11.96 -3.38
N VAL A 157 33.77 13.13 -3.70
CA VAL A 157 33.05 14.41 -3.65
C VAL A 157 32.30 14.60 -4.96
N LEU A 158 31.10 14.02 -5.06
CA LEU A 158 30.38 13.87 -6.32
C LEU A 158 29.04 14.63 -6.32
N SER A 159 28.67 15.18 -7.49
CA SER A 159 27.32 15.69 -7.78
C SER A 159 26.94 15.28 -9.20
N GLY A 160 25.72 14.80 -9.44
CA GLY A 160 25.30 14.36 -10.77
C GLY A 160 23.80 14.14 -10.84
N PRO A 161 23.20 14.12 -12.05
CA PRO A 161 21.79 13.79 -12.20
C PRO A 161 21.54 12.34 -11.77
N PRO A 162 20.38 12.02 -11.16
CA PRO A 162 20.00 10.64 -10.86
C PRO A 162 20.03 9.80 -12.14
N VAL A 163 20.43 8.53 -12.02
CA VAL A 163 20.64 7.57 -13.12
C VAL A 163 19.47 7.52 -14.11
N ALA A 164 18.26 7.82 -13.63
CA ALA A 164 17.02 7.94 -14.41
C ALA A 164 17.08 8.89 -15.62
N LEU A 165 17.96 9.90 -15.62
CA LEU A 165 18.10 10.85 -16.76
C LEU A 165 19.06 10.37 -17.85
N LEU A 166 19.73 9.24 -17.66
CA LEU A 166 20.79 8.74 -18.55
C LEU A 166 20.31 7.64 -19.53
N GLU A 167 19.11 7.10 -19.39
CA GLU A 167 18.66 6.02 -20.29
C GLU A 167 18.08 6.50 -21.63
N ALA A 168 17.88 7.82 -21.79
CA ALA A 168 17.45 8.40 -23.05
C ALA A 168 18.66 8.59 -24.01
N THR A 169 19.05 7.57 -24.77
CA THR A 169 19.45 7.66 -26.21
C THR A 169 20.15 6.39 -26.77
N SER A 170 19.52 5.80 -27.82
CA SER A 170 20.04 4.88 -28.88
C SER A 170 19.64 3.38 -28.78
N PRO A 171 19.48 2.65 -29.91
CA PRO A 171 18.18 2.28 -30.48
C PRO A 171 17.86 0.77 -30.38
N ALA A 172 16.59 0.46 -30.14
CA ALA A 172 16.09 -0.89 -29.95
C ALA A 172 15.88 -1.68 -31.26
N LEU A 173 16.15 -2.99 -31.20
CA LEU A 173 15.57 -4.02 -32.08
C LEU A 173 14.43 -4.72 -31.30
N SER A 174 13.18 -4.51 -31.75
CA SER A 174 11.91 -5.10 -31.26
C SER A 174 11.80 -6.62 -31.58
N PRO A 175 10.82 -7.44 -31.07
CA PRO A 175 9.38 -7.17 -30.73
C PRO A 175 8.85 -7.94 -29.46
N PRO A 176 7.54 -7.95 -29.09
CA PRO A 176 6.34 -7.33 -29.69
C PRO A 176 5.65 -6.26 -28.83
N GLU A 177 4.99 -5.32 -29.49
CA GLU A 177 4.28 -4.18 -28.92
C GLU A 177 3.03 -4.61 -28.13
N ILE A 178 2.95 -4.19 -26.86
CA ILE A 178 1.71 -3.93 -26.13
C ILE A 178 1.85 -2.53 -25.54
N GLY A 179 0.87 -1.67 -25.80
CA GLY A 179 0.71 -0.38 -25.12
C GLY A 179 0.73 0.81 -26.07
N ALA A 180 -0.43 1.45 -26.24
CA ALA A 180 -0.46 2.85 -26.65
C ALA A 180 0.35 3.67 -25.61
N LYS A 181 1.25 4.53 -26.10
CA LYS A 181 2.02 5.44 -25.24
C LYS A 181 1.07 6.47 -24.63
N ALA A 182 1.00 6.53 -23.30
CA ALA A 182 0.35 7.62 -22.59
C ALA A 182 1.03 8.99 -22.87
N VAL A 183 0.26 10.08 -22.82
CA VAL A 183 0.74 11.47 -22.97
C VAL A 183 1.63 11.89 -21.80
N VAL A 184 1.29 11.49 -20.56
CA VAL A 184 2.15 11.64 -19.37
C VAL A 184 2.04 10.39 -18.51
N SER A 185 3.18 9.77 -18.23
CA SER A 185 3.37 8.89 -17.09
C SER A 185 4.49 9.48 -16.25
N ASP A 186 4.23 9.64 -14.96
CA ASP A 186 5.14 10.30 -14.04
C ASP A 186 4.97 9.72 -12.64
N SER A 187 5.77 10.22 -11.71
CA SER A 187 5.60 9.94 -10.29
C SER A 187 5.59 11.22 -9.46
N VAL A 188 4.94 11.15 -8.31
CA VAL A 188 4.94 12.22 -7.31
C VAL A 188 5.25 11.62 -5.95
N LEU A 189 6.00 12.36 -5.14
CA LEU A 189 6.25 12.00 -3.75
C LEU A 189 5.19 12.68 -2.88
N LEU A 190 4.38 11.89 -2.17
CA LEU A 190 3.35 12.38 -1.25
C LEU A 190 3.75 12.06 0.19
N THR A 191 3.43 12.94 1.11
CA THR A 191 3.60 12.68 2.55
C THR A 191 2.32 12.03 3.08
N SER A 192 2.44 10.82 3.61
CA SER A 192 1.36 10.06 4.26
C SER A 192 0.71 10.88 5.36
N SER A 193 -0.61 11.07 5.29
CA SER A 193 -1.39 11.76 6.32
C SER A 193 -1.51 10.97 7.62
N TYR A 194 -1.11 9.70 7.62
CA TYR A 194 -1.15 8.81 8.77
C TYR A 194 0.05 9.00 9.71
N ASP A 195 1.25 9.14 9.15
CA ASP A 195 2.52 9.07 9.90
C ASP A 195 3.68 9.88 9.30
N ASP A 196 3.40 10.82 8.39
CA ASP A 196 4.37 11.73 7.77
C ASP A 196 5.46 11.06 6.93
N ILE A 197 5.30 9.79 6.55
CA ILE A 197 6.26 9.07 5.69
C ILE A 197 6.02 9.44 4.22
N GLU A 198 7.10 9.71 3.48
CA GLU A 198 7.02 10.00 2.04
C GLU A 198 6.82 8.72 1.21
N GLN A 199 5.76 8.65 0.40
CA GLN A 199 5.47 7.56 -0.52
C GLN A 199 5.44 8.02 -1.97
N LEU A 200 6.01 7.19 -2.84
CA LEU A 200 6.01 7.44 -4.28
C LEU A 200 4.69 6.98 -4.88
N VAL A 201 4.06 7.84 -5.68
CA VAL A 201 2.83 7.53 -6.39
C VAL A 201 3.08 7.60 -7.88
N TRP A 202 2.86 6.47 -8.55
CA TRP A 202 2.95 6.36 -9.99
C TRP A 202 1.61 6.64 -10.61
N TYR A 203 1.55 7.56 -11.56
CA TYR A 203 0.29 7.90 -12.20
C TYR A 203 0.42 8.04 -13.71
N GLN A 204 -0.72 7.93 -14.36
CA GLN A 204 -0.88 8.09 -15.79
C GLN A 204 -2.06 9.01 -16.10
N VAL A 205 -1.78 9.99 -16.94
CA VAL A 205 -2.79 10.83 -17.58
C VAL A 205 -3.00 10.30 -19.00
N PRO A 206 -4.21 9.82 -19.35
CA PRO A 206 -4.46 9.19 -20.64
C PRO A 206 -4.52 10.23 -21.77
N ASP A 207 -4.22 9.81 -23.00
CA ASP A 207 -4.11 10.68 -24.18
C ASP A 207 -5.38 11.49 -24.47
N GLY A 208 -6.54 10.90 -24.16
CA GLY A 208 -7.84 11.53 -24.35
C GLY A 208 -8.20 12.56 -23.28
N TYR A 209 -7.43 12.68 -22.19
CA TYR A 209 -7.74 13.59 -21.10
C TYR A 209 -7.38 15.02 -21.47
N THR A 210 -8.37 15.91 -21.37
CA THR A 210 -8.24 17.32 -21.75
C THR A 210 -8.39 18.28 -20.57
N GLY A 211 -8.75 17.77 -19.39
CA GLY A 211 -9.13 18.59 -18.23
C GLY A 211 -10.41 19.41 -18.40
N SER A 212 -11.20 19.16 -19.45
CA SER A 212 -12.46 19.89 -19.69
C SER A 212 -13.70 19.14 -19.22
N VAL A 213 -13.55 17.84 -18.93
CA VAL A 213 -14.61 16.96 -18.44
C VAL A 213 -14.04 16.05 -17.36
N SER A 214 -14.84 15.78 -16.34
CA SER A 214 -14.45 14.84 -15.29
C SER A 214 -14.44 13.40 -15.81
N VAL A 215 -13.37 12.67 -15.53
CA VAL A 215 -13.15 11.28 -15.98
C VAL A 215 -12.97 10.33 -14.79
N PRO A 216 -13.17 9.01 -14.96
CA PRO A 216 -12.91 8.06 -13.88
C PRO A 216 -11.46 8.05 -13.42
N LEU A 217 -11.29 7.68 -12.16
CA LEU A 217 -9.99 7.37 -11.57
C LEU A 217 -9.95 5.90 -11.16
N LEU A 218 -8.93 5.17 -11.62
CA LEU A 218 -8.60 3.84 -11.13
C LEU A 218 -7.38 3.90 -10.22
N ILE A 219 -7.51 3.36 -9.00
CA ILE A 219 -6.38 3.08 -8.12
C ILE A 219 -5.93 1.63 -8.33
N GLY A 220 -4.66 1.44 -8.70
CA GLY A 220 -4.01 0.14 -8.79
C GLY A 220 -3.19 -0.16 -7.55
N ALA A 221 -3.60 -1.15 -6.76
CA ALA A 221 -2.84 -1.66 -5.62
C ALA A 221 -1.91 -2.80 -6.06
N HIS A 222 -0.61 -2.63 -5.85
CA HIS A 222 0.39 -3.60 -6.31
C HIS A 222 0.45 -4.86 -5.44
N GLY A 223 0.96 -5.94 -6.03
CA GLY A 223 1.21 -7.18 -5.32
C GLY A 223 2.44 -7.10 -4.44
N MET A 224 2.61 -8.13 -3.62
CA MET A 224 3.76 -8.26 -2.73
C MET A 224 5.06 -8.37 -3.53
N GLY A 225 6.11 -7.68 -3.09
CA GLY A 225 7.41 -7.61 -3.78
C GLY A 225 7.40 -6.85 -5.11
N GLY A 226 6.28 -6.22 -5.49
CA GLY A 226 6.20 -5.28 -6.60
C GLY A 226 6.00 -3.85 -6.10
N ASP A 227 5.79 -2.94 -7.04
CA ASP A 227 5.63 -1.51 -6.80
C ASP A 227 4.43 -0.94 -7.59
N GLY A 228 4.10 0.32 -7.33
CA GLY A 228 3.09 1.09 -8.03
C GLY A 228 3.40 1.25 -9.52
N GLN A 229 4.67 1.32 -9.91
CA GLN A 229 5.08 1.42 -11.32
C GLN A 229 4.57 0.23 -12.12
N TRP A 230 4.82 -0.98 -11.61
CA TRP A 230 4.47 -2.24 -12.24
C TRP A 230 2.96 -2.39 -12.44
N ILE A 231 2.15 -2.13 -11.40
CA ILE A 231 0.70 -2.26 -11.53
C ILE A 231 0.12 -1.16 -12.42
N ARG A 232 0.70 0.04 -12.40
CA ARG A 232 0.35 1.12 -13.33
C ARG A 232 0.64 0.70 -14.76
N ASP A 233 1.82 0.16 -15.06
CA ASP A 233 2.17 -0.34 -16.40
C ASP A 233 1.24 -1.48 -16.86
N PHE A 234 0.86 -2.39 -15.95
CA PHE A 234 -0.06 -3.48 -16.26
C PHE A 234 -1.45 -2.98 -16.68
N LEU A 235 -1.93 -1.88 -16.09
CA LEU A 235 -3.26 -1.30 -16.34
C LEU A 235 -3.24 -0.17 -17.39
N ALA A 236 -2.07 0.38 -17.69
CA ALA A 236 -1.83 1.58 -18.48
C ALA A 236 -2.56 1.62 -19.82
N ALA A 237 -2.41 0.55 -20.61
CA ALA A 237 -2.94 0.49 -21.96
C ALA A 237 -4.47 0.59 -21.97
N GLU A 238 -5.13 -0.07 -21.02
CA GLU A 238 -6.59 -0.09 -20.93
C GLU A 238 -7.12 1.23 -20.36
N ALA A 239 -6.44 1.79 -19.34
CA ALA A 239 -6.75 3.14 -18.84
C ALA A 239 -6.67 4.18 -19.96
N ASN A 240 -5.64 4.10 -20.82
CA ASN A 240 -5.47 5.00 -21.95
C ASN A 240 -6.61 4.87 -22.97
N ASN A 241 -6.95 3.63 -23.34
CA ASN A 241 -8.02 3.33 -24.29
C ASN A 241 -9.38 3.87 -23.85
N ARG A 242 -9.64 3.91 -22.53
CA ARG A 242 -10.90 4.38 -21.95
C ARG A 242 -10.89 5.84 -21.52
N THR A 243 -9.73 6.51 -21.61
CA THR A 243 -9.55 7.87 -21.07
C THR A 243 -9.82 7.93 -19.56
N TRP A 244 -9.30 6.97 -18.81
CA TRP A 244 -9.36 6.96 -17.34
C TRP A 244 -8.03 7.41 -16.76
N LEU A 245 -8.09 8.22 -15.71
CA LEU A 245 -6.92 8.50 -14.88
C LEU A 245 -6.56 7.22 -14.11
N LEU A 246 -5.27 6.98 -13.94
CA LEU A 246 -4.75 5.82 -13.23
C LEU A 246 -3.66 6.28 -12.26
N ALA A 247 -3.75 5.85 -11.01
CA ALA A 247 -2.73 6.08 -10.00
C ALA A 247 -2.45 4.79 -9.21
N ALA A 248 -1.22 4.63 -8.75
CA ALA A 248 -0.73 3.45 -8.06
C ALA A 248 0.36 3.87 -7.06
N PRO A 249 0.04 3.97 -5.77
CA PRO A 249 1.03 4.25 -4.74
C PRO A 249 1.93 3.04 -4.50
N ASP A 250 3.20 3.30 -4.17
CA ASP A 250 4.09 2.37 -3.48
C ASP A 250 3.62 2.30 -2.02
N MET A 251 2.56 1.52 -1.77
CA MET A 251 1.86 1.46 -0.48
C MET A 251 2.83 1.05 0.63
N HIS A 252 2.99 1.77 1.74
CA HIS A 252 3.99 1.39 2.76
C HIS A 252 3.48 0.47 3.87
N GLY A 253 4.41 -0.34 4.41
CA GLY A 253 4.19 -1.13 5.61
C GLY A 253 4.67 -0.43 6.89
N SER A 254 4.34 -1.02 8.04
CA SER A 254 4.82 -0.56 9.35
C SER A 254 6.33 -0.72 9.52
N HIS A 255 6.92 -1.76 8.91
CA HIS A 255 8.38 -2.00 8.91
C HIS A 255 9.00 -1.90 7.52
N TYR A 256 8.21 -2.14 6.47
CA TYR A 256 8.63 -2.04 5.07
C TYR A 256 8.28 -0.67 4.47
N ILE A 257 9.06 0.32 4.90
CA ILE A 257 8.90 1.73 4.53
C ILE A 257 9.50 1.97 3.13
N ASN A 258 8.78 2.71 2.27
CA ASN A 258 9.21 3.21 0.95
C ASN A 258 9.51 2.16 -0.13
N THR A 259 9.24 0.88 0.12
CA THR A 259 9.30 -0.18 -0.90
C THR A 259 7.94 -0.78 -1.18
N GLY A 260 7.04 -0.68 -0.19
CA GLY A 260 5.72 -1.27 -0.19
C GLY A 260 5.64 -2.79 -0.32
N GLU A 261 6.79 -3.46 -0.38
CA GLU A 261 6.90 -4.87 -0.73
C GLU A 261 6.00 -5.77 0.13
N TYR A 262 5.77 -5.41 1.39
CA TYR A 262 4.98 -6.18 2.35
C TYR A 262 3.97 -5.33 3.12
N ALA A 263 3.37 -4.33 2.47
CA ALA A 263 2.39 -3.44 3.09
C ALA A 263 1.22 -4.17 3.77
N LEU A 264 0.78 -5.31 3.23
CA LEU A 264 -0.23 -6.21 3.83
C LEU A 264 -1.49 -5.48 4.32
N ALA A 265 -1.94 -4.47 3.57
CA ALA A 265 -3.05 -3.58 3.92
C ALA A 265 -2.92 -2.94 5.32
N TRP A 266 -1.70 -2.57 5.74
CA TRP A 266 -1.47 -1.77 6.94
C TRP A 266 -2.29 -0.47 6.89
N PRO A 267 -2.76 0.07 8.03
CA PRO A 267 -3.32 1.42 8.10
C PRO A 267 -2.57 2.50 7.29
N GLY A 268 -1.24 2.59 7.38
CA GLY A 268 -0.47 3.54 6.58
C GLY A 268 -0.70 3.38 5.07
N ALA A 269 -0.58 2.15 4.55
CA ALA A 269 -0.91 1.83 3.15
C ALA A 269 -2.35 2.20 2.74
N GLN A 270 -3.31 2.12 3.66
CA GLN A 270 -4.69 2.52 3.38
C GLN A 270 -4.78 4.05 3.21
N HIS A 271 -4.07 4.80 4.05
CA HIS A 271 -3.99 6.26 3.95
C HIS A 271 -3.22 6.72 2.72
N ASP A 272 -2.15 6.04 2.30
CA ASP A 272 -1.45 6.34 1.04
C ASP A 272 -2.40 6.36 -0.17
N ILE A 273 -3.36 5.44 -0.19
CA ILE A 273 -4.38 5.36 -1.24
C ILE A 273 -5.34 6.55 -1.14
N ILE A 274 -5.73 6.94 0.07
CA ILE A 274 -6.58 8.12 0.27
C ILE A 274 -5.84 9.40 -0.15
N ASP A 275 -4.60 9.58 0.29
CA ASP A 275 -3.76 10.72 -0.07
C ASP A 275 -3.51 10.77 -1.59
N THR A 276 -3.34 9.61 -2.23
CA THR A 276 -3.26 9.49 -3.69
C THR A 276 -4.55 9.97 -4.36
N ILE A 277 -5.72 9.58 -3.86
CA ILE A 277 -7.00 10.01 -4.41
C ILE A 277 -7.16 11.53 -4.24
N GLU A 278 -6.83 12.07 -3.06
CA GLU A 278 -6.89 13.51 -2.79
C GLU A 278 -5.99 14.31 -3.74
N TYR A 279 -4.75 13.85 -3.95
CA TYR A 279 -3.83 14.44 -4.92
C TYR A 279 -4.39 14.38 -6.35
N MET A 280 -4.88 13.22 -6.78
CA MET A 280 -5.42 13.09 -8.14
C MET A 280 -6.64 13.99 -8.36
N MET A 281 -7.47 14.18 -7.33
CA MET A 281 -8.61 15.10 -7.36
C MET A 281 -8.21 16.58 -7.28
N SER A 282 -7.06 16.92 -6.69
CA SER A 282 -6.57 18.30 -6.65
C SER A 282 -5.96 18.75 -7.97
N GLU A 283 -5.27 17.83 -8.65
CA GLU A 283 -4.54 18.11 -9.89
C GLU A 283 -5.37 17.88 -11.16
N TYR A 284 -6.39 17.01 -11.09
CA TYR A 284 -7.16 16.56 -12.26
C TYR A 284 -8.66 16.60 -12.03
N GLU A 285 -9.41 16.76 -13.12
CA GLU A 285 -10.86 16.63 -13.17
C GLU A 285 -11.25 15.15 -13.05
N VAL A 286 -11.24 14.66 -11.81
CA VAL A 286 -11.72 13.33 -11.46
C VAL A 286 -13.23 13.38 -11.25
N ASP A 287 -13.95 12.38 -11.77
CA ASP A 287 -15.36 12.17 -11.46
C ASP A 287 -15.49 11.46 -10.10
N PRO A 288 -15.94 12.15 -9.04
CA PRO A 288 -16.02 11.58 -7.69
C PRO A 288 -17.03 10.43 -7.58
N SER A 289 -17.92 10.26 -8.57
CA SER A 289 -18.84 9.13 -8.62
C SER A 289 -18.26 7.89 -9.29
N ARG A 290 -17.03 7.97 -9.85
CA ARG A 290 -16.35 6.91 -10.61
C ARG A 290 -14.89 6.78 -10.20
N ILE A 291 -14.65 6.67 -8.90
CA ILE A 291 -13.38 6.25 -8.32
C ILE A 291 -13.46 4.74 -8.06
N TYR A 292 -12.48 4.00 -8.58
CA TYR A 292 -12.44 2.54 -8.53
C TYR A 292 -11.12 2.07 -7.94
N ILE A 293 -11.09 0.83 -7.43
CA ILE A 293 -9.86 0.19 -6.96
C ILE A 293 -9.74 -1.25 -7.44
N THR A 294 -8.52 -1.64 -7.78
CA THR A 294 -8.19 -3.02 -8.20
C THR A 294 -6.78 -3.39 -7.76
N GLY A 295 -6.45 -4.67 -7.84
CA GLY A 295 -5.13 -5.17 -7.45
C GLY A 295 -5.09 -6.68 -7.33
N GLY A 296 -3.87 -7.22 -7.25
CA GLY A 296 -3.63 -8.66 -7.18
C GLY A 296 -2.87 -9.10 -5.94
N SER A 297 -3.17 -10.31 -5.42
CA SER A 297 -2.45 -10.85 -4.26
C SER A 297 -2.61 -9.94 -3.04
N MET A 298 -1.52 -9.44 -2.44
CA MET A 298 -1.53 -8.36 -1.45
C MET A 298 -2.26 -7.09 -1.92
N GLY A 299 -2.16 -6.74 -3.21
CA GLY A 299 -2.93 -5.64 -3.79
C GLY A 299 -4.42 -5.95 -3.88
N GLY A 300 -4.77 -7.22 -4.07
CA GLY A 300 -6.16 -7.69 -4.02
C GLY A 300 -6.72 -7.64 -2.61
N GLN A 301 -5.93 -8.03 -1.61
CA GLN A 301 -6.25 -7.83 -0.19
C GLN A 301 -6.49 -6.35 0.11
N THR A 302 -5.59 -5.49 -0.34
CA THR A 302 -5.70 -4.04 -0.10
C THR A 302 -6.92 -3.44 -0.80
N ALA A 303 -7.19 -3.81 -2.05
CA ALA A 303 -8.41 -3.39 -2.75
C ALA A 303 -9.69 -3.82 -2.03
N ALA A 304 -9.75 -5.05 -1.52
CA ALA A 304 -10.88 -5.53 -0.70
C ALA A 304 -10.96 -4.81 0.65
N MET A 305 -9.82 -4.53 1.29
CA MET A 305 -9.74 -3.79 2.55
C MET A 305 -10.25 -2.35 2.38
N MET A 306 -9.84 -1.67 1.33
CA MET A 306 -10.29 -0.32 1.01
C MET A 306 -11.79 -0.27 0.75
N ALA A 307 -12.34 -1.26 0.05
CA ALA A 307 -13.80 -1.39 -0.09
C ALA A 307 -14.49 -1.56 1.29
N ALA A 308 -13.92 -2.35 2.20
CA ALA A 308 -14.50 -2.53 3.53
C ALA A 308 -14.37 -1.27 4.41
N LYS A 309 -13.24 -0.56 4.36
CA LYS A 309 -12.95 0.55 5.28
C LYS A 309 -13.34 1.92 4.77
N TYR A 310 -13.52 2.08 3.46
CA TYR A 310 -13.91 3.32 2.81
C TYR A 310 -15.11 3.08 1.86
N PRO A 311 -16.24 2.57 2.39
CA PRO A 311 -17.35 2.13 1.57
C PRO A 311 -18.07 3.25 0.81
N ASP A 312 -17.71 4.50 1.10
CA ASP A 312 -18.24 5.75 0.58
C ASP A 312 -17.27 6.50 -0.34
N VAL A 313 -16.11 5.91 -0.67
CA VAL A 313 -15.13 6.46 -1.61
C VAL A 313 -15.23 5.78 -2.98
N PHE A 314 -15.40 4.46 -3.01
CA PHE A 314 -15.29 3.67 -4.24
C PHE A 314 -16.66 3.32 -4.82
N ALA A 315 -16.79 3.50 -6.14
CA ALA A 315 -17.97 3.08 -6.90
C ALA A 315 -18.03 1.55 -7.12
N ALA A 316 -16.87 0.89 -7.22
CA ALA A 316 -16.72 -0.55 -7.29
C ALA A 316 -15.27 -0.97 -6.98
N ALA A 317 -15.08 -2.22 -6.59
CA ALA A 317 -13.75 -2.82 -6.43
C ALA A 317 -13.63 -4.14 -7.19
N ALA A 318 -12.44 -4.38 -7.75
CA ALA A 318 -12.14 -5.56 -8.54
C ALA A 318 -10.85 -6.27 -8.05
N PRO A 319 -10.82 -6.84 -6.83
CA PRO A 319 -9.65 -7.56 -6.34
C PRO A 319 -9.49 -8.90 -7.07
N TRP A 320 -8.27 -9.30 -7.42
CA TRP A 320 -8.02 -10.65 -7.93
C TRP A 320 -7.03 -11.41 -7.07
N LYS A 321 -7.30 -12.71 -6.87
CA LYS A 321 -6.59 -13.63 -5.98
C LYS A 321 -6.16 -12.99 -4.64
N PRO A 322 -7.10 -12.33 -3.92
CA PRO A 322 -6.79 -11.68 -2.67
C PRO A 322 -6.54 -12.72 -1.57
N LEU A 323 -5.57 -12.45 -0.69
CA LEU A 323 -5.51 -13.09 0.62
C LEU A 323 -6.41 -12.30 1.59
N THR A 324 -7.54 -12.89 1.97
CA THR A 324 -8.64 -12.16 2.64
C THR A 324 -8.67 -12.32 4.16
N ASP A 325 -7.90 -13.27 4.67
CA ASP A 325 -7.70 -13.55 6.08
C ASP A 325 -6.20 -13.76 6.30
N LEU A 326 -5.55 -12.75 6.86
CA LEU A 326 -4.10 -12.74 7.05
C LEU A 326 -3.66 -13.78 8.07
N ALA A 327 -4.51 -14.10 9.07
CA ALA A 327 -4.19 -15.09 10.10
C ALA A 327 -4.23 -16.51 9.53
N VAL A 328 -5.27 -16.82 8.75
CA VAL A 328 -5.41 -18.09 8.04
C VAL A 328 -4.28 -18.26 7.03
N TRP A 329 -4.03 -17.26 6.18
CA TRP A 329 -2.95 -17.33 5.20
C TRP A 329 -1.58 -17.52 5.87
N HIS A 330 -1.30 -16.82 6.98
CA HIS A 330 -0.08 -17.03 7.77
C HIS A 330 0.11 -18.50 8.19
N ASP A 331 -0.95 -19.22 8.53
CA ASP A 331 -0.85 -20.62 8.93
C ASP A 331 -0.73 -21.58 7.74
N GLU A 332 -1.33 -21.23 6.60
CA GLU A 332 -1.22 -21.98 5.34
C GLU A 332 0.16 -21.90 4.69
N LEU A 333 0.94 -20.85 4.99
CA LEU A 333 2.34 -20.72 4.58
C LEU A 333 3.31 -21.68 5.31
N GLY A 334 2.79 -22.68 6.04
CA GLY A 334 3.55 -23.60 6.90
C GLY A 334 4.54 -24.57 6.24
N ASP A 335 4.55 -24.69 4.90
CA ASP A 335 5.50 -25.52 4.16
C ASP A 335 6.90 -24.89 4.08
N MET A 336 7.97 -25.70 4.12
CA MET A 336 9.37 -25.20 4.14
C MET A 336 9.71 -24.24 2.99
N GLY A 337 9.04 -24.34 1.84
CA GLY A 337 9.24 -23.45 0.68
C GLY A 337 8.68 -22.04 0.84
N LYS A 338 7.78 -21.80 1.81
CA LYS A 338 7.09 -20.52 2.03
C LYS A 338 7.44 -19.86 3.37
N PHE A 339 8.45 -20.40 4.07
CA PHE A 339 8.89 -19.95 5.39
C PHE A 339 9.29 -18.47 5.43
N PHE A 340 9.94 -17.97 4.37
CA PHE A 340 10.32 -16.56 4.26
C PHE A 340 9.09 -15.65 4.31
N MET A 341 8.02 -16.01 3.61
CA MET A 341 6.78 -15.24 3.56
C MET A 341 6.15 -15.11 4.95
N ARG A 342 6.05 -16.23 5.65
CA ARG A 342 5.52 -16.27 7.01
C ARG A 342 6.36 -15.44 7.97
N THR A 343 7.68 -15.42 7.78
CA THR A 343 8.60 -14.58 8.57
C THR A 343 8.37 -13.10 8.28
N LYS A 344 8.23 -12.71 7.02
CA LYS A 344 7.96 -11.33 6.61
C LYS A 344 6.65 -10.80 7.17
N ILE A 345 5.59 -11.61 7.16
CA ILE A 345 4.32 -11.24 7.80
C ILE A 345 4.54 -10.96 9.29
N ARG A 346 5.25 -11.84 10.01
CA ARG A 346 5.48 -11.66 11.47
C ARG A 346 6.33 -10.45 11.81
N GLU A 347 7.30 -10.14 10.97
CA GLU A 347 8.10 -8.91 11.09
C GLU A 347 7.19 -7.69 10.91
N GLU A 348 6.41 -7.66 9.84
CA GLU A 348 5.48 -6.57 9.54
C GLU A 348 4.36 -6.42 10.58
N THR A 349 3.85 -7.51 11.17
CA THR A 349 2.78 -7.45 12.18
C THR A 349 3.28 -7.39 13.62
N ASP A 350 4.59 -7.37 13.87
CA ASP A 350 5.19 -7.44 15.21
C ASP A 350 4.79 -8.69 16.03
N GLY A 351 4.51 -9.81 15.37
CA GLY A 351 4.20 -11.07 16.06
C GLY A 351 3.37 -12.06 15.24
N THR A 352 2.99 -13.17 15.86
CA THR A 352 2.09 -14.19 15.28
C THR A 352 0.61 -13.84 15.50
N PRO A 353 -0.34 -14.50 14.81
CA PRO A 353 -1.78 -14.28 15.02
C PRO A 353 -2.22 -14.47 16.48
N SER A 354 -1.55 -15.35 17.22
CA SER A 354 -1.80 -15.55 18.65
C SER A 354 -1.21 -14.49 19.57
N GLN A 355 -0.20 -13.74 19.13
CA GLN A 355 0.48 -12.70 19.92
C GLN A 355 -0.16 -11.33 19.69
N VAL A 356 -0.53 -11.03 18.45
CA VAL A 356 -1.04 -9.72 18.01
C VAL A 356 -2.35 -9.91 17.19
N PRO A 357 -3.38 -10.56 17.75
CA PRO A 357 -4.57 -10.96 16.99
C PRO A 357 -5.28 -9.79 16.32
N PHE A 358 -5.31 -8.62 16.96
CA PHE A 358 -5.98 -7.44 16.41
C PHE A 358 -5.30 -6.92 15.14
N GLU A 359 -3.96 -6.98 15.06
CA GLU A 359 -3.20 -6.53 13.89
C GLU A 359 -3.51 -7.40 12.65
N TYR A 360 -3.67 -8.71 12.87
CA TYR A 360 -4.12 -9.61 11.82
C TYR A 360 -5.57 -9.35 11.42
N GLN A 361 -6.46 -9.11 12.39
CA GLN A 361 -7.87 -8.81 12.12
C GLN A 361 -8.04 -7.52 11.30
N ARG A 362 -7.40 -6.41 11.72
CA ARG A 362 -7.57 -5.11 11.06
C ARG A 362 -7.00 -5.06 9.63
N ARG A 363 -6.12 -6.00 9.28
CA ARG A 363 -5.55 -6.21 7.94
C ARG A 363 -6.32 -7.26 7.12
N SER A 364 -7.38 -7.85 7.67
CA SER A 364 -8.16 -8.91 7.02
C SER A 364 -9.55 -8.41 6.58
N PRO A 365 -9.83 -8.27 5.26
CA PRO A 365 -11.15 -7.79 4.81
C PRO A 365 -12.30 -8.71 5.22
N ILE A 366 -12.04 -9.99 5.53
CA ILE A 366 -13.04 -10.94 6.04
C ILE A 366 -13.65 -10.51 7.39
N GLU A 367 -13.01 -9.60 8.13
CA GLU A 367 -13.49 -9.10 9.42
C GLU A 367 -14.58 -8.02 9.29
N MET A 368 -14.76 -7.44 8.09
CA MET A 368 -15.70 -6.33 7.82
C MET A 368 -16.65 -6.58 6.63
N PRO A 369 -17.26 -7.78 6.48
CA PRO A 369 -18.11 -8.09 5.33
C PRO A 369 -19.36 -7.21 5.25
N GLN A 370 -19.90 -6.78 6.40
CA GLN A 370 -21.05 -5.88 6.52
C GLN A 370 -20.79 -4.50 5.93
N ASN A 371 -19.56 -4.00 5.99
CA ASN A 371 -19.21 -2.72 5.39
C ASN A 371 -19.20 -2.86 3.86
N SER A 372 -18.58 -3.94 3.37
CA SER A 372 -18.39 -4.23 1.95
C SER A 372 -19.72 -4.45 1.19
N ARG A 373 -20.82 -4.74 1.89
CA ARG A 373 -22.13 -4.97 1.27
C ARG A 373 -22.65 -3.76 0.46
N LEU A 374 -22.11 -2.57 0.71
CA LEU A 374 -22.48 -1.31 0.07
C LEU A 374 -21.77 -1.08 -1.26
N ILE A 375 -20.71 -1.85 -1.57
CA ILE A 375 -19.92 -1.68 -2.79
C ILE A 375 -20.09 -2.91 -3.71
N PRO A 376 -20.30 -2.72 -5.02
CA PRO A 376 -20.14 -3.78 -6.00
C PRO A 376 -18.70 -4.34 -6.02
N ILE A 377 -18.57 -5.64 -5.74
CA ILE A 377 -17.28 -6.35 -5.76
C ILE A 377 -17.34 -7.55 -6.70
N LYS A 378 -16.33 -7.71 -7.56
CA LYS A 378 -16.10 -8.90 -8.36
C LYS A 378 -14.65 -9.34 -8.25
N MET A 379 -14.46 -10.64 -8.05
CA MET A 379 -13.16 -11.26 -7.88
C MET A 379 -12.81 -12.20 -9.02
N TRP A 380 -11.51 -12.37 -9.27
CA TRP A 380 -10.96 -13.41 -10.12
C TRP A 380 -9.91 -14.20 -9.35
N HIS A 381 -9.99 -15.53 -9.34
CA HIS A 381 -9.06 -16.36 -8.57
C HIS A 381 -8.98 -17.76 -9.19
N ASP A 382 -7.79 -18.22 -9.59
CA ASP A 382 -7.64 -19.55 -10.16
C ASP A 382 -7.93 -20.66 -9.13
N GLN A 383 -8.64 -21.71 -9.55
CA GLN A 383 -8.98 -22.86 -8.69
C GLN A 383 -7.76 -23.66 -8.22
N LEU A 384 -6.64 -23.56 -8.95
CA LEU A 384 -5.41 -24.27 -8.66
C LEU A 384 -4.37 -23.40 -7.97
N ASP A 385 -4.66 -22.13 -7.67
CA ASP A 385 -3.74 -21.27 -6.92
C ASP A 385 -3.45 -21.89 -5.55
N VAL A 386 -2.18 -22.21 -5.33
CA VAL A 386 -1.71 -22.76 -4.06
C VAL A 386 -0.85 -21.75 -3.28
N LEU A 387 -0.52 -20.60 -3.86
CA LEU A 387 0.18 -19.54 -3.15
C LEU A 387 -0.77 -18.82 -2.21
N VAL A 388 -1.93 -18.39 -2.75
CA VAL A 388 -3.08 -17.95 -1.97
C VAL A 388 -4.23 -18.89 -2.35
N PRO A 389 -4.63 -19.82 -1.48
CA PRO A 389 -5.69 -20.75 -1.81
C PRO A 389 -7.02 -20.06 -2.15
N ILE A 390 -7.73 -20.59 -3.16
CA ILE A 390 -8.97 -19.98 -3.68
C ILE A 390 -10.07 -19.75 -2.62
N HIS A 391 -10.07 -20.52 -1.52
CA HIS A 391 -11.09 -20.34 -0.49
C HIS A 391 -11.08 -18.93 0.10
N HIS A 392 -9.95 -18.20 0.10
CA HIS A 392 -9.94 -16.78 0.49
C HIS A 392 -10.97 -15.94 -0.28
N SER A 393 -11.13 -16.15 -1.59
CA SER A 393 -12.14 -15.45 -2.37
C SER A 393 -13.56 -15.96 -2.12
N TYR A 394 -13.73 -17.26 -1.88
CA TYR A 394 -15.05 -17.82 -1.57
C TYR A 394 -15.54 -17.44 -0.19
N ASP A 395 -14.68 -17.50 0.83
CA ASP A 395 -14.98 -17.12 2.19
C ASP A 395 -15.40 -15.65 2.27
N LEU A 396 -14.65 -14.76 1.60
CA LEU A 396 -15.02 -13.33 1.54
C LEU A 396 -16.32 -13.11 0.77
N ARG A 397 -16.50 -13.76 -0.40
CA ARG A 397 -17.75 -13.69 -1.17
C ARG A 397 -18.94 -14.09 -0.31
N ASP A 398 -18.84 -15.23 0.38
CA ASP A 398 -19.94 -15.80 1.15
C ASP A 398 -20.22 -14.98 2.40
N ALA A 399 -19.17 -14.47 3.06
CA ALA A 399 -19.30 -13.54 4.18
C ALA A 399 -20.05 -12.27 3.76
N ILE A 400 -19.64 -11.61 2.66
CA ILE A 400 -20.33 -10.40 2.16
C ILE A 400 -21.76 -10.73 1.74
N ASN A 401 -21.96 -11.81 0.97
CA ASN A 401 -23.29 -12.18 0.47
C ASN A 401 -24.26 -12.53 1.61
N SER A 402 -23.78 -12.98 2.78
CA SER A 402 -24.61 -13.18 3.97
C SER A 402 -25.25 -11.89 4.52
N TRP A 403 -24.69 -10.72 4.16
CA TRP A 403 -25.23 -9.39 4.48
C TRP A 403 -26.18 -8.83 3.41
N ASN A 404 -26.58 -9.65 2.43
CA ASN A 404 -27.53 -9.31 1.37
C ASN A 404 -27.20 -8.00 0.63
N PRO A 405 -26.01 -7.90 0.01
CA PRO A 405 -25.65 -6.74 -0.80
C PRO A 405 -26.63 -6.56 -1.98
N LEU A 406 -26.79 -5.32 -2.45
CA LEU A 406 -27.61 -5.03 -3.63
C LEU A 406 -27.10 -5.75 -4.88
N THR A 407 -25.78 -5.84 -5.01
CA THR A 407 -25.09 -6.62 -6.04
C THR A 407 -24.33 -7.75 -5.35
N PRO A 408 -24.78 -9.01 -5.50
CA PRO A 408 -24.05 -10.14 -4.96
C PRO A 408 -22.62 -10.20 -5.49
N VAL A 409 -21.68 -10.48 -4.59
CA VAL A 409 -20.27 -10.67 -4.92
C VAL A 409 -20.13 -11.91 -5.78
N MET A 410 -19.35 -11.81 -6.85
CA MET A 410 -19.03 -12.90 -7.75
C MET A 410 -17.53 -13.22 -7.73
N VAL A 411 -17.20 -14.49 -7.87
CA VAL A 411 -15.82 -14.97 -8.09
C VAL A 411 -15.80 -15.65 -9.45
N ILE A 412 -14.91 -15.20 -10.32
CA ILE A 412 -14.57 -15.87 -11.57
C ILE A 412 -13.39 -16.79 -11.29
N ASP A 413 -13.61 -18.09 -11.44
CA ASP A 413 -12.74 -19.15 -10.95
C ASP A 413 -12.21 -20.02 -12.09
N PRO A 414 -11.28 -19.51 -12.94
CA PRO A 414 -10.71 -20.33 -13.99
C PRO A 414 -9.92 -21.51 -13.41
N SER A 415 -9.69 -22.52 -14.25
CA SER A 415 -8.79 -23.64 -13.93
C SER A 415 -7.71 -23.70 -15.00
N VAL A 416 -6.64 -22.94 -14.78
CA VAL A 416 -5.48 -22.91 -15.67
C VAL A 416 -4.50 -24.01 -15.27
N GLY A 417 -4.34 -25.03 -16.12
CA GLY A 417 -3.44 -26.15 -15.85
C GLY A 417 -1.97 -25.74 -15.73
N GLY A 418 -1.21 -26.44 -14.88
CA GLY A 418 0.24 -26.23 -14.74
C GLY A 418 0.65 -25.18 -13.71
N CYS A 419 -0.22 -24.88 -12.75
CA CYS A 419 0.01 -23.90 -11.70
C CYS A 419 1.24 -24.25 -10.82
N PRO A 420 2.32 -23.44 -10.82
CA PRO A 420 3.49 -23.67 -9.98
C PRO A 420 3.16 -23.50 -8.48
N PRO A 421 3.87 -24.21 -7.57
CA PRO A 421 3.54 -24.21 -6.14
C PRO A 421 3.83 -22.89 -5.40
N ASP A 422 4.59 -22.00 -6.02
CA ASP A 422 5.14 -20.76 -5.49
C ASP A 422 4.72 -19.53 -6.31
N GLN A 423 3.77 -19.66 -7.23
CA GLN A 423 3.33 -18.57 -8.10
C GLN A 423 1.82 -18.52 -8.22
N HIS A 424 1.32 -17.33 -8.53
CA HIS A 424 -0.05 -17.14 -8.96
C HIS A 424 -0.24 -17.57 -10.41
N CYS A 425 -1.39 -18.17 -10.69
CA CYS A 425 -1.57 -18.92 -11.95
C CYS A 425 -2.46 -18.21 -12.96
N TYR A 426 -3.11 -17.13 -12.53
CA TYR A 426 -3.99 -16.34 -13.37
C TYR A 426 -3.96 -14.86 -12.98
N ASN A 427 -3.90 -14.00 -13.99
CA ASN A 427 -4.25 -12.58 -13.92
C ASN A 427 -5.45 -12.37 -14.86
N PRO A 428 -6.50 -11.66 -14.44
CA PRO A 428 -7.54 -11.23 -15.38
C PRO A 428 -6.93 -10.31 -16.44
N ALA A 429 -7.51 -10.29 -17.64
CA ALA A 429 -7.15 -9.28 -18.61
C ALA A 429 -7.59 -7.91 -18.07
N PRO A 430 -6.78 -6.83 -18.21
CA PRO A 430 -7.19 -5.49 -17.80
C PRO A 430 -8.57 -5.10 -18.33
N ALA A 431 -8.87 -5.38 -19.61
CA ALA A 431 -10.19 -5.09 -20.19
C ALA A 431 -11.37 -5.68 -19.39
N ASP A 432 -11.26 -6.92 -18.90
CA ASP A 432 -12.32 -7.55 -18.09
C ASP A 432 -12.55 -6.85 -16.75
N VAL A 433 -11.48 -6.29 -16.18
CA VAL A 433 -11.50 -5.54 -14.92
C VAL A 433 -12.19 -4.20 -15.16
N PHE A 434 -11.76 -3.45 -16.18
CA PHE A 434 -12.35 -2.15 -16.50
C PHE A 434 -13.82 -2.27 -16.93
N ASP A 435 -14.18 -3.28 -17.74
CA ASP A 435 -15.56 -3.55 -18.14
C ASP A 435 -16.49 -3.76 -16.94
N TYR A 436 -16.00 -4.44 -15.90
CA TYR A 436 -16.77 -4.61 -14.68
C TYR A 436 -16.93 -3.28 -13.93
N LEU A 437 -15.82 -2.56 -13.72
CA LEU A 437 -15.81 -1.32 -12.94
C LEU A 437 -16.67 -0.23 -13.59
N GLU A 438 -16.61 -0.09 -14.91
CA GLU A 438 -17.33 0.93 -15.69
C GLU A 438 -18.86 0.85 -15.51
N SER A 439 -19.38 -0.33 -15.18
CA SER A 439 -20.81 -0.54 -14.96
C SER A 439 -21.35 0.07 -13.67
N SER A 440 -20.48 0.56 -12.79
CA SER A 440 -20.83 1.02 -11.45
C SER A 440 -20.54 2.51 -11.25
N THR A 441 -21.44 3.19 -10.53
CA THR A 441 -21.28 4.58 -10.10
C THR A 441 -21.65 4.68 -8.63
N LEU A 442 -20.86 5.40 -7.85
CA LEU A 442 -21.16 5.66 -6.45
C LEU A 442 -22.44 6.51 -6.35
N SER A 443 -23.40 6.04 -5.57
CA SER A 443 -24.69 6.72 -5.39
C SER A 443 -24.51 8.04 -4.65
N SER A 444 -25.04 9.13 -5.21
CA SER A 444 -25.14 10.41 -4.50
C SER A 444 -26.21 10.41 -3.40
N GLN A 445 -27.08 9.39 -3.39
CA GLN A 445 -28.10 9.20 -2.35
C GLN A 445 -27.51 8.37 -1.20
N PRO A 446 -27.60 8.86 0.04
CA PRO A 446 -27.08 8.13 1.19
C PRO A 446 -27.87 6.83 1.42
N PRO A 447 -27.21 5.72 1.79
CA PRO A 447 -27.89 4.47 2.07
C PRO A 447 -28.84 4.61 3.27
N LEU A 448 -30.03 4.04 3.19
CA LEU A 448 -31.04 4.12 4.26
C LEU A 448 -30.60 3.42 5.56
N SER A 449 -29.66 2.47 5.45
CA SER A 449 -29.07 1.78 6.60
C SER A 449 -27.59 1.51 6.40
N LEU A 450 -26.87 1.54 7.51
CA LEU A 450 -25.45 1.26 7.63
C LEU A 450 -25.24 0.15 8.66
N ALA A 451 -24.28 -0.72 8.40
CA ALA A 451 -23.74 -1.67 9.35
C ALA A 451 -22.22 -1.55 9.22
N ILE A 452 -21.59 -0.86 10.16
CA ILE A 452 -20.17 -0.50 10.11
C ILE A 452 -19.46 -1.14 11.28
N ARG A 453 -18.38 -1.86 10.99
CA ARG A 453 -17.33 -2.21 11.93
C ARG A 453 -16.05 -1.48 11.56
N THR A 454 -15.40 -0.86 12.52
CA THR A 454 -14.19 -0.06 12.28
C THR A 454 -13.22 -0.12 13.44
N ASP A 455 -11.93 -0.01 13.12
CA ASP A 455 -10.80 0.21 14.03
C ASP A 455 -10.29 1.67 13.96
N GLU A 456 -11.02 2.54 13.25
CA GLU A 456 -10.60 3.90 12.98
C GLU A 456 -11.72 4.94 13.17
N SER A 457 -11.32 6.12 13.65
CA SER A 457 -12.19 7.30 13.78
C SER A 457 -12.28 8.07 12.46
N LYS A 458 -13.42 7.97 11.77
CA LYS A 458 -13.68 8.69 10.52
C LYS A 458 -15.17 8.73 10.16
N PRO A 459 -15.56 9.54 9.16
CA PRO A 459 -16.91 9.51 8.61
C PRO A 459 -17.17 8.27 7.73
N TYR A 460 -18.42 7.83 7.73
CA TYR A 460 -19.02 6.78 6.91
C TYR A 460 -20.38 7.27 6.42
N TYR A 461 -20.46 7.76 5.18
CA TYR A 461 -21.67 8.37 4.61
C TYR A 461 -22.27 9.49 5.50
N TRP A 462 -23.31 9.19 6.28
CA TRP A 462 -23.97 10.14 7.20
C TRP A 462 -23.65 9.87 8.67
N LEU A 463 -22.80 8.88 8.96
CA LEU A 463 -22.32 8.53 10.28
C LEU A 463 -20.89 9.05 10.45
N ASN A 464 -20.51 9.48 11.65
CA ASN A 464 -19.11 9.69 12.01
C ASN A 464 -18.82 9.10 13.38
N LEU A 465 -17.69 8.43 13.47
CA LEU A 465 -17.26 7.69 14.64
C LEU A 465 -15.98 8.32 15.17
N ALA A 466 -15.95 8.61 16.46
CA ALA A 466 -14.75 9.03 17.17
C ALA A 466 -14.53 8.10 18.36
N GLN A 467 -13.57 7.20 18.18
CA GLN A 467 -13.18 6.16 19.12
C GLN A 467 -12.27 6.71 20.23
N THR A 468 -12.22 5.99 21.34
CA THR A 468 -11.25 6.24 22.41
C THR A 468 -10.63 4.93 22.87
N GLY A 469 -9.45 4.96 23.50
CA GLY A 469 -8.90 3.78 24.16
C GLY A 469 -8.04 2.84 23.31
N GLY A 470 -7.37 3.35 22.28
CA GLY A 470 -6.40 2.60 21.48
C GLY A 470 -7.04 1.61 20.51
N ASP A 471 -6.32 0.57 20.13
CA ASP A 471 -6.74 -0.44 19.14
C ASP A 471 -7.89 -1.32 19.64
N HIS A 472 -9.06 -1.22 18.98
CA HIS A 472 -10.23 -2.06 19.22
C HIS A 472 -11.25 -1.90 18.08
N TRP A 473 -12.28 -2.76 18.08
CA TRP A 473 -13.41 -2.66 17.16
C TRP A 473 -14.55 -1.84 17.75
N SER A 474 -15.11 -0.94 16.95
CA SER A 474 -16.41 -0.31 17.16
C SER A 474 -17.39 -0.81 16.12
N GLU A 475 -18.62 -1.13 16.53
CA GLU A 475 -19.68 -1.61 15.64
C GLU A 475 -20.93 -0.74 15.77
N VAL A 476 -21.46 -0.28 14.63
CA VAL A 476 -22.69 0.54 14.55
C VAL A 476 -23.58 0.01 13.44
N GLU A 477 -24.77 -0.46 13.82
CA GLU A 477 -25.88 -0.69 12.91
C GLU A 477 -26.87 0.45 13.05
N ALA A 478 -27.07 1.24 12.01
CA ALA A 478 -27.95 2.41 12.05
C ALA A 478 -28.86 2.46 10.83
N ALA A 479 -30.08 2.95 11.00
CA ALA A 479 -31.03 3.19 9.92
C ALA A 479 -31.87 4.45 10.19
N TYR A 480 -32.33 5.10 9.14
CA TYR A 480 -33.22 6.25 9.25
C TYR A 480 -34.49 6.11 8.42
N SER A 481 -35.55 6.82 8.83
CA SER A 481 -36.83 6.93 8.14
C SER A 481 -37.17 8.39 7.91
N LEU A 482 -37.25 8.81 6.64
CA LEU A 482 -37.73 10.15 6.29
C LEU A 482 -39.21 10.35 6.60
N ALA A 483 -40.00 9.27 6.49
CA ALA A 483 -41.44 9.29 6.76
C ALA A 483 -41.72 9.48 8.26
N ASP A 484 -41.02 8.72 9.09
CA ASP A 484 -41.19 8.77 10.55
C ASP A 484 -40.33 9.86 11.19
N LYS A 485 -39.37 10.41 10.43
CA LYS A 485 -38.36 11.38 10.87
C LYS A 485 -37.54 10.86 12.05
N THR A 486 -37.10 9.62 11.94
CA THR A 486 -36.37 8.91 12.99
C THR A 486 -35.02 8.38 12.52
N VAL A 487 -34.10 8.23 13.46
CA VAL A 487 -32.88 7.42 13.34
C VAL A 487 -32.90 6.40 14.48
N ALA A 488 -32.61 5.15 14.17
CA ALA A 488 -32.39 4.10 15.15
C ALA A 488 -30.99 3.52 14.94
N ALA A 489 -30.26 3.31 16.03
CA ALA A 489 -28.96 2.65 15.97
C ALA A 489 -28.78 1.64 17.10
N THR A 490 -28.09 0.54 16.80
CA THR A 490 -27.51 -0.40 17.75
C THR A 490 -26.00 -0.25 17.65
N ILE A 491 -25.36 0.01 18.78
CA ILE A 491 -23.94 0.32 18.83
C ILE A 491 -23.30 -0.60 19.86
N SER A 492 -22.12 -1.12 19.54
CA SER A 492 -21.35 -2.02 20.39
C SER A 492 -19.89 -1.59 20.40
N ASP A 493 -19.34 -1.39 21.59
CA ASP A 493 -17.95 -0.95 21.77
C ASP A 493 -17.38 -1.42 23.10
N THR A 494 -16.09 -1.73 23.15
CA THR A 494 -15.36 -2.02 24.40
C THR A 494 -14.87 -0.78 25.14
N ASN A 495 -14.96 0.40 24.53
CA ASN A 495 -14.55 1.70 25.02
C ASN A 495 -15.68 2.74 24.85
N PRO A 496 -15.57 3.92 25.49
CA PRO A 496 -16.45 5.03 25.17
C PRO A 496 -16.35 5.43 23.70
N LEU A 497 -17.51 5.58 23.05
CA LEU A 497 -17.60 5.93 21.63
C LEU A 497 -18.43 7.20 21.47
N THR A 498 -17.95 8.12 20.63
CA THR A 498 -18.76 9.24 20.17
C THR A 498 -19.28 8.94 18.77
N VAL A 499 -20.60 8.97 18.62
CA VAL A 499 -21.28 8.80 17.33
C VAL A 499 -21.92 10.12 16.92
N ALA A 500 -21.85 10.43 15.63
CA ALA A 500 -22.44 11.64 15.09
C ALA A 500 -23.22 11.32 13.81
N PHE A 501 -24.43 11.87 13.68
CA PHE A 501 -25.32 11.63 12.54
C PHE A 501 -25.57 12.93 11.78
N ASN A 502 -25.26 12.96 10.47
CA ASN A 502 -25.61 14.09 9.60
C ASN A 502 -27.10 13.99 9.21
N LEU A 503 -27.96 14.55 10.07
CA LEU A 503 -29.40 14.42 9.90
C LEU A 503 -29.92 15.22 8.68
N GLY A 504 -29.35 16.38 8.39
CA GLY A 504 -29.81 17.31 7.38
C GLY A 504 -29.50 16.89 5.94
N SER A 505 -29.80 17.73 4.96
CA SER A 505 -29.45 17.49 3.55
C SER A 505 -28.09 18.07 3.16
N MET A 506 -27.48 18.89 4.02
CA MET A 506 -26.22 19.56 3.72
C MET A 506 -25.08 18.54 3.71
N PRO A 507 -24.31 18.45 2.61
CA PRO A 507 -23.15 17.58 2.58
C PRO A 507 -22.10 18.02 3.60
N ILE A 508 -21.33 17.05 4.06
CA ILE A 508 -20.16 17.21 4.92
C ILE A 508 -18.93 16.68 4.18
N THR A 509 -17.74 17.10 4.60
CA THR A 509 -16.49 16.55 4.06
C THR A 509 -16.27 15.15 4.62
N GLY A 510 -16.19 14.17 3.74
CA GLY A 510 -15.91 12.78 4.02
C GLY A 510 -14.44 12.40 3.80
N SER A 511 -14.20 11.09 3.77
CA SER A 511 -12.92 10.50 3.37
C SER A 511 -12.51 10.95 1.96
N ALA A 512 -11.20 11.11 1.72
CA ALA A 512 -10.64 11.62 0.46
C ALA A 512 -11.18 13.02 0.06
N GLY A 513 -11.62 13.83 1.02
CA GLY A 513 -12.24 15.13 0.76
C GLY A 513 -13.60 15.10 0.05
N LEU A 514 -14.21 13.91 -0.14
CA LEU A 514 -15.44 13.75 -0.91
C LEU A 514 -16.67 14.28 -0.16
N PRO A 515 -17.61 14.98 -0.83
CA PRO A 515 -18.83 15.45 -0.18
C PRO A 515 -19.79 14.29 0.11
N GLN A 516 -20.17 14.11 1.37
CA GLN A 516 -21.11 13.06 1.80
C GLN A 516 -22.46 13.67 2.16
N ALA A 517 -23.50 13.25 1.44
CA ALA A 517 -24.87 13.71 1.67
C ALA A 517 -25.40 13.24 3.04
N GLY A 518 -26.08 14.14 3.74
CA GLY A 518 -26.82 13.79 4.96
C GLY A 518 -28.19 13.18 4.66
N MET A 519 -28.87 12.72 5.72
CA MET A 519 -30.12 11.95 5.62
C MET A 519 -31.31 12.74 5.02
N GLY A 520 -31.27 14.07 5.00
CA GLY A 520 -32.35 14.92 4.50
C GLY A 520 -33.51 15.18 5.48
N LEU A 521 -33.29 14.95 6.78
CA LEU A 521 -34.23 15.31 7.83
C LEU A 521 -34.22 16.84 8.10
N SER A 522 -35.36 17.38 8.55
CA SER A 522 -35.53 18.82 8.73
C SER A 522 -34.88 19.35 10.02
N ALA A 523 -34.42 20.60 10.00
CA ALA A 523 -34.04 21.33 11.21
C ALA A 523 -35.24 21.43 12.17
N THR A 524 -35.09 20.90 13.39
CA THR A 524 -36.12 20.88 14.44
C THR A 524 -35.51 20.38 15.76
N THR A 525 -36.31 20.35 16.82
CA THR A 525 -35.96 19.66 18.07
C THR A 525 -36.16 18.16 17.93
N TYR A 526 -35.15 17.39 18.32
CA TYR A 526 -35.18 15.93 18.38
C TYR A 526 -35.23 15.44 19.81
N GLN A 527 -36.00 14.38 20.03
CA GLN A 527 -35.93 13.57 21.24
C GLN A 527 -34.86 12.49 21.05
N ILE A 528 -33.91 12.41 21.96
CA ILE A 528 -32.84 11.40 21.96
C ILE A 528 -33.06 10.45 23.12
N LYS A 529 -33.04 9.14 22.85
CA LYS A 529 -33.16 8.07 23.85
C LYS A 529 -31.98 7.12 23.73
N GLU A 530 -31.15 7.09 24.78
CA GLU A 530 -29.99 6.22 24.91
C GLU A 530 -30.31 5.04 25.85
N GLY A 531 -30.57 3.87 25.29
CA GLY A 531 -30.87 2.65 26.03
C GLY A 531 -31.96 2.86 27.09
N ASN A 532 -31.60 2.64 28.35
CA ASN A 532 -32.48 2.81 29.51
C ASN A 532 -32.42 4.19 30.16
N LYS A 533 -31.58 5.12 29.66
CA LYS A 533 -31.51 6.49 30.18
C LYS A 533 -32.82 7.23 29.87
N PRO A 534 -33.25 8.19 30.72
CA PRO A 534 -34.36 9.08 30.40
C PRO A 534 -34.08 9.84 29.08
N PRO A 535 -35.09 10.01 28.21
CA PRO A 535 -34.89 10.76 26.97
C PRO A 535 -34.69 12.24 27.26
N TYR A 536 -33.93 12.92 26.40
CA TYR A 536 -33.70 14.37 26.44
C TYR A 536 -33.94 15.01 25.08
N LEU A 537 -34.02 16.34 25.07
CA LEU A 537 -34.29 17.12 23.86
C LEU A 537 -33.03 17.83 23.39
N GLN A 538 -32.83 17.86 22.08
CA GLN A 538 -31.73 18.59 21.45
C GLN A 538 -32.22 19.28 20.19
N ASP A 539 -31.98 20.59 20.11
CA ASP A 539 -32.25 21.36 18.89
C ASP A 539 -31.19 21.05 17.83
N TYR A 540 -31.67 20.77 16.62
CA TYR A 540 -30.84 20.51 15.46
C TYR A 540 -31.10 21.55 14.37
N THR A 541 -30.02 22.14 13.85
CA THR A 541 -30.10 23.12 12.75
C THR A 541 -29.46 22.57 11.47
N SER A 542 -28.23 22.08 11.54
CA SER A 542 -27.47 21.56 10.39
C SER A 542 -26.25 20.76 10.86
N GLY A 543 -25.64 20.00 9.95
CA GLY A 543 -24.42 19.22 10.21
C GLY A 543 -24.68 17.99 11.08
N TYR A 544 -23.78 17.71 12.00
CA TYR A 544 -23.88 16.55 12.87
C TYR A 544 -24.74 16.78 14.12
N LEU A 545 -25.56 15.79 14.45
CA LEU A 545 -26.07 15.57 15.80
C LEU A 545 -25.18 14.52 16.48
N THR A 546 -24.46 14.94 17.52
CA THR A 546 -23.46 14.12 18.22
C THR A 546 -24.00 13.56 19.53
N VAL A 547 -23.71 12.28 19.79
CA VAL A 547 -24.03 11.57 21.03
C VAL A 547 -22.77 10.87 21.54
N THR A 548 -22.33 11.20 22.75
CA THR A 548 -21.18 10.55 23.39
C THR A 548 -21.66 9.50 24.37
N LEU A 549 -21.20 8.26 24.17
CA LEU A 549 -21.67 7.11 24.89
C LEU A 549 -20.59 6.72 25.89
N SER A 550 -20.81 7.13 27.14
CA SER A 550 -19.85 6.99 28.24
C SER A 550 -19.73 5.57 28.82
N THR A 551 -20.50 4.61 28.29
CA THR A 551 -20.60 3.24 28.82
C THR A 551 -20.25 2.24 27.73
N THR A 552 -19.48 1.22 28.08
CA THR A 552 -19.05 0.15 27.18
C THR A 552 -20.12 -0.95 27.07
N GLY A 553 -20.05 -1.75 26.02
CA GLY A 553 -20.98 -2.82 25.69
C GLY A 553 -21.95 -2.42 24.58
N GLN A 554 -23.08 -3.13 24.51
CA GLN A 554 -24.11 -2.91 23.50
C GLN A 554 -25.21 -1.96 24.00
N PHE A 555 -25.63 -1.02 23.16
CA PHE A 555 -26.69 -0.07 23.49
C PHE A 555 -27.50 0.36 22.27
N SER A 556 -28.77 0.68 22.50
CA SER A 556 -29.69 1.19 21.49
C SER A 556 -29.81 2.71 21.59
N LEU A 557 -29.84 3.39 20.46
CA LEU A 557 -30.05 4.82 20.33
C LEU A 557 -31.27 5.07 19.44
N THR A 558 -32.14 5.98 19.84
CA THR A 558 -33.24 6.47 18.99
C THR A 558 -33.27 7.98 19.00
N ILE A 559 -33.35 8.57 17.81
CA ILE A 559 -33.45 10.01 17.57
C ILE A 559 -34.75 10.23 16.80
N SER A 560 -35.69 11.00 17.34
CA SER A 560 -37.01 11.21 16.73
C SER A 560 -37.38 12.68 16.70
N ALA A 561 -37.78 13.20 15.54
CA ALA A 561 -38.23 14.58 15.43
C ALA A 561 -39.50 14.81 16.27
N ILE A 562 -39.51 15.89 17.04
CA ILE A 562 -40.70 16.28 17.79
C ILE A 562 -41.62 17.09 16.89
N ALA A 563 -42.89 16.69 16.80
CA ALA A 563 -43.91 17.50 16.15
C ALA A 563 -44.06 18.83 16.90
N SER A 564 -44.16 19.95 16.16
CA SER A 564 -44.22 21.33 16.68
C SER A 564 -45.22 21.55 17.84
N ASP A 565 -46.22 20.70 17.99
CA ASP A 565 -47.27 20.81 19.00
C ASP A 565 -46.86 20.28 20.38
N LEU A 566 -45.80 19.47 20.47
CA LEU A 566 -45.25 18.94 21.74
C LEU A 566 -44.26 19.89 22.43
N HIS A 567 -43.78 20.91 21.72
CA HIS A 567 -42.91 21.96 22.27
C HIS A 567 -43.60 22.75 23.40
N LYS A 568 -44.94 22.64 23.53
CA LYS A 568 -45.74 23.26 24.60
C LYS A 568 -45.99 22.37 25.83
N ILE A 569 -45.64 21.08 25.79
CA ILE A 569 -46.00 20.11 26.85
C ILE A 569 -44.81 19.82 27.79
N TYR A 570 -43.57 20.03 27.35
CA TYR A 570 -42.34 19.76 28.12
C TYR A 570 -41.65 21.01 28.71
N LEU A 571 -42.41 22.06 29.05
CA LEU A 571 -41.92 23.03 30.04
C LEU A 571 -41.94 22.34 31.43
N PRO A 572 -40.89 22.47 32.25
CA PRO A 572 -40.87 21.83 33.56
C PRO A 572 -41.99 22.42 34.42
N ILE A 573 -42.84 21.55 34.95
CA ILE A 573 -43.63 21.83 36.15
C ILE A 573 -42.62 21.93 37.30
N VAL A 574 -41.91 23.05 37.37
CA VAL A 574 -41.08 23.44 38.51
C VAL A 574 -41.32 24.94 38.69
N MET A 575 -41.69 25.31 39.91
CA MET A 575 -42.03 26.66 40.42
C MET A 575 -43.51 27.05 40.36
N LYS A 576 -44.30 26.42 41.24
CA LYS A 576 -45.29 27.13 42.08
C LYS A 576 -45.42 26.42 43.43
N GLU A 577 -44.57 26.81 44.36
CA GLU A 577 -44.91 26.98 45.78
C GLU A 577 -44.51 28.39 46.20
#